data_AF-A0A1E5Q0N4-F1
#
_entry.id   AF-A0A1E5Q0N4-F1
#
_cell.length_a   1.000
_cell.length_b   1.000
_cell.length_c   1.000
_cell.angle_alpha   90.00
_cell.angle_beta   90.00
_cell.angle_gamma   90.00
#
_symmetry.space_group_name_H-M   'P 1'
#
loop_
_entity.id
_entity.type
_entity.pdbx_description
1 polymer ?
#
loop_
_entity_poly.entity_id
_entity_poly.type
_entity_poly.pdbx_seq_one_letter_code
_entity_poly.pdbx_strand_id
1 'polypeptide(L)'
;MLVWACGAKTSGRSAWLDLTCTGPYGPGIGRSGGTYHLDGQHVTDKPGLLLALGEALLGPGSAYGRGLDSVDYHLGGGLSVVPPFTLIWHRADIARHALARHTVDHRPDRSYFEVAVRILREHGVTVVLQ
;
A
#
# COMPACT_ATOMS: atom_id res chain seq x y z
N MET A 1 12.50 -16.46 -3.47
CA MET A 1 11.57 -17.40 -2.81
C MET A 1 10.36 -16.59 -2.39
N LEU A 2 9.26 -16.74 -3.11
CA LEU A 2 8.03 -15.95 -2.96
C LEU A 2 7.13 -16.64 -1.92
N VAL A 3 6.82 -15.98 -0.81
CA VAL A 3 5.75 -16.42 0.10
C VAL A 3 4.55 -15.53 -0.15
N TRP A 4 3.57 -16.08 -0.84
CA TRP A 4 2.20 -15.56 -0.90
C TRP A 4 1.41 -16.15 0.26
N ALA A 5 0.77 -15.31 1.07
CA ALA A 5 -0.29 -15.76 1.98
C ALA A 5 -1.60 -15.89 1.19
N CYS A 6 -1.83 -17.07 0.62
CA CYS A 6 -3.09 -17.44 0.01
C CYS A 6 -4.17 -17.59 1.11
N GLY A 7 -5.23 -16.78 1.09
CA GLY A 7 -6.52 -17.19 1.66
C GLY A 7 -7.00 -16.62 3.01
N ALA A 8 -6.46 -15.51 3.54
CA ALA A 8 -7.05 -14.90 4.74
C ALA A 8 -8.36 -14.15 4.43
N LYS A 9 -9.48 -14.54 5.08
CA LYS A 9 -10.73 -13.76 5.12
C LYS A 9 -10.46 -12.34 5.64
N THR A 10 -11.28 -11.35 5.28
CA THR A 10 -11.15 -9.92 5.64
C THR A 10 -10.74 -9.67 7.09
N SER A 11 -11.32 -10.39 8.07
CA SER A 11 -10.95 -10.26 9.49
C SER A 11 -9.53 -10.73 9.81
N GLY A 12 -9.05 -11.77 9.12
CA GLY A 12 -7.67 -12.26 9.28
C GLY A 12 -6.64 -11.29 8.71
N ARG A 13 -6.98 -10.57 7.63
CA ARG A 13 -6.11 -9.52 7.06
C ARG A 13 -5.96 -8.33 8.00
N SER A 14 -7.05 -7.87 8.61
CA SER A 14 -6.99 -6.79 9.59
C SER A 14 -6.18 -7.15 10.84
N ALA A 15 -6.33 -8.38 11.35
CA ALA A 15 -5.51 -8.85 12.47
C ALA A 15 -4.03 -8.97 12.09
N TRP A 16 -3.74 -9.35 10.84
CA TRP A 16 -2.37 -9.40 10.34
C TRP A 16 -1.75 -8.01 10.19
N LEU A 17 -2.51 -7.00 9.72
CA LEU A 17 -2.08 -5.59 9.69
C LEU A 17 -1.60 -5.12 11.06
N ASP A 18 -2.37 -5.39 12.11
CA ASP A 18 -2.06 -4.95 13.47
C ASP A 18 -0.77 -5.58 14.00
N LEU A 19 -0.46 -6.82 13.59
CA LEU A 19 0.74 -7.55 14.00
C LEU A 19 1.99 -7.17 13.19
N THR A 20 1.85 -6.83 11.91
CA THR A 20 2.98 -6.51 11.02
C THR A 20 3.39 -5.04 11.08
N CYS A 21 2.56 -4.15 11.64
CA CYS A 21 2.91 -2.75 11.90
C CYS A 21 4.12 -2.56 12.82
N THR A 22 4.50 -3.60 13.58
CA THR A 22 5.59 -3.59 14.57
C THR A 22 6.77 -4.48 14.17
N GLY A 23 6.76 -5.06 12.96
CA GLY A 23 7.84 -5.92 12.47
C GLY A 23 9.10 -5.14 12.03
N PRO A 24 10.28 -5.78 11.99
CA PRO A 24 11.50 -5.14 11.53
C PRO A 24 11.35 -4.81 10.03
N TYR A 25 11.31 -3.53 9.71
CA TYR A 25 11.30 -3.02 8.34
C TYR A 25 12.46 -3.62 7.52
N GLY A 26 12.21 -3.91 6.24
CA GLY A 26 13.17 -4.59 5.35
C GLY A 26 14.35 -3.71 4.89
N PRO A 27 15.21 -4.20 3.98
CA PRO A 27 16.43 -3.54 3.50
C PRO A 27 16.23 -2.25 2.66
N GLY A 28 15.06 -1.60 2.77
CA GLY A 28 14.63 -0.42 2.01
C GLY A 28 14.51 0.88 2.81
N ILE A 29 14.63 0.85 4.15
CA ILE A 29 14.44 2.04 4.99
C ILE A 29 15.41 3.15 4.60
N GLY A 30 14.90 4.38 4.42
CA GLY A 30 15.73 5.56 4.18
C GLY A 30 16.37 5.60 2.79
N ARG A 31 16.10 4.62 1.92
CA ARG A 31 16.58 4.63 0.54
C ARG A 31 15.62 5.47 -0.31
N SER A 32 16.18 6.38 -1.09
CA SER A 32 15.45 7.09 -2.13
C SER A 32 15.74 6.51 -3.52
N GLY A 33 14.84 6.76 -4.47
CA GLY A 33 14.93 6.23 -5.82
C GLY A 33 14.53 4.75 -5.94
N GLY A 34 14.69 4.22 -7.16
CA GLY A 34 14.36 2.85 -7.50
C GLY A 34 12.97 2.66 -8.11
N THR A 35 12.70 1.42 -8.51
CA THR A 35 11.40 0.99 -9.04
C THR A 35 10.87 -0.12 -8.15
N TYR A 36 9.65 0.07 -7.65
CA TYR A 36 8.94 -0.86 -6.81
C TYR A 36 7.70 -1.36 -7.54
N HIS A 37 7.31 -2.60 -7.23
CA HIS A 37 6.20 -3.25 -7.91
C HIS A 37 5.12 -3.62 -6.90
N LEU A 38 3.89 -3.23 -7.21
CA LEU A 38 2.70 -3.60 -6.46
C LEU A 38 1.79 -4.44 -7.34
N ASP A 39 1.29 -5.54 -6.79
CA ASP A 39 0.35 -6.42 -7.48
C ASP A 39 -1.09 -6.18 -7.03
N GLY A 40 -1.92 -5.66 -7.93
CA GLY A 40 -3.31 -5.31 -7.69
C GLY A 40 -4.28 -6.50 -7.60
N GLN A 41 -3.89 -7.73 -7.99
CA GLN A 41 -4.82 -8.87 -8.00
C GLN A 41 -5.42 -9.19 -6.63
N HIS A 42 -4.67 -8.93 -5.55
CA HIS A 42 -5.10 -9.22 -4.19
C HIS A 42 -5.66 -8.01 -3.44
N VAL A 43 -5.71 -6.85 -4.10
CA VAL A 43 -6.26 -5.62 -3.53
C VAL A 43 -7.77 -5.63 -3.70
N THR A 44 -8.45 -6.39 -2.82
CA THR A 44 -9.91 -6.58 -2.87
C THR A 44 -10.69 -5.71 -1.88
N ASP A 45 -9.99 -5.09 -0.92
CA ASP A 45 -10.55 -4.31 0.18
C ASP A 45 -9.48 -3.32 0.72
N LYS A 46 -9.89 -2.42 1.65
CA LYS A 46 -8.98 -1.42 2.25
C LYS A 46 -7.74 -2.09 2.88
N PRO A 47 -7.86 -3.15 3.70
CA PRO A 47 -6.70 -3.86 4.24
C PRO A 47 -5.76 -4.41 3.17
N GLY A 48 -6.31 -5.04 2.12
CA GLY A 48 -5.53 -5.60 1.03
C GLY A 48 -4.66 -4.57 0.31
N LEU A 49 -5.14 -3.32 0.19
CA LEU A 49 -4.32 -2.24 -0.36
C LEU A 49 -3.13 -1.89 0.55
N LEU A 50 -3.36 -1.77 1.86
CA LEU A 50 -2.33 -1.38 2.83
C LEU A 50 -1.26 -2.46 2.98
N LEU A 51 -1.66 -3.73 2.87
CA LEU A 51 -0.77 -4.88 2.77
C LEU A 51 0.09 -4.82 1.51
N ALA A 52 -0.55 -4.69 0.33
CA ALA A 52 0.17 -4.68 -0.94
C ALA A 52 1.17 -3.51 -1.02
N LEU A 53 0.80 -2.33 -0.49
CA LEU A 53 1.71 -1.19 -0.37
C LEU A 53 2.86 -1.47 0.60
N GLY A 54 2.58 -2.04 1.77
CA GLY A 54 3.61 -2.35 2.76
C GLY A 54 4.60 -3.38 2.24
N GLU A 55 4.14 -4.42 1.56
CA GLU A 55 5.00 -5.42 0.95
C GLU A 55 5.88 -4.81 -0.15
N ALA A 56 5.31 -3.95 -0.99
CA ALA A 56 6.03 -3.30 -2.08
C ALA A 56 7.10 -2.31 -1.59
N LEU A 57 6.84 -1.58 -0.50
CA LEU A 57 7.66 -0.43 -0.08
C LEU A 57 8.48 -0.70 1.19
N LEU A 58 8.00 -1.51 2.11
CA LEU A 58 8.66 -1.82 3.39
C LEU A 58 9.33 -3.20 3.36
N GLY A 59 8.86 -4.09 2.48
CA GLY A 59 9.41 -5.43 2.27
C GLY A 59 8.42 -6.55 2.65
N PRO A 60 8.76 -7.81 2.33
CA PRO A 60 7.84 -8.94 2.51
C PRO A 60 7.35 -9.08 3.96
N GLY A 61 6.06 -9.32 4.14
CA GLY A 61 5.47 -9.48 5.48
C GLY A 61 5.19 -8.18 6.21
N SER A 62 5.44 -7.02 5.59
CA SER A 62 5.16 -5.71 6.17
C SER A 62 3.84 -5.14 5.67
N ALA A 63 3.26 -4.26 6.47
CA ALA A 63 2.04 -3.56 6.13
C ALA A 63 2.09 -2.11 6.59
N TYR A 64 1.41 -1.23 5.86
CA TYR A 64 1.02 0.04 6.43
C TYR A 64 -0.13 -0.15 7.42
N GLY A 65 -0.28 0.79 8.35
CA GLY A 65 -1.25 0.75 9.46
C GLY A 65 -2.72 0.62 9.07
N ARG A 66 -3.63 1.14 9.91
CA ARG A 66 -5.08 0.93 9.70
C ARG A 66 -5.71 1.80 8.61
N GLY A 67 -4.95 2.70 7.97
CA GLY A 67 -5.49 3.59 6.95
C GLY A 67 -4.43 4.31 6.11
N LEU A 68 -4.90 5.12 5.16
CA LEU A 68 -4.04 5.89 4.26
C LEU A 68 -3.25 6.99 4.99
N ASP A 69 -3.69 7.45 6.16
CA ASP A 69 -2.93 8.39 6.99
C ASP A 69 -1.59 7.77 7.45
N SER A 70 -1.56 6.45 7.65
CA SER A 70 -0.31 5.75 7.95
C SER A 70 0.63 5.74 6.73
N VAL A 71 0.09 5.62 5.52
CA VAL A 71 0.88 5.68 4.28
C VAL A 71 1.45 7.10 4.11
N ASP A 72 0.60 8.11 4.27
CA ASP A 72 0.97 9.54 4.20
C ASP A 72 2.10 9.90 5.16
N TYR A 73 2.00 9.47 6.42
CA TYR A 73 3.03 9.68 7.44
C TYR A 73 4.37 9.03 7.06
N HIS A 74 4.36 7.82 6.52
CA HIS A 74 5.60 7.11 6.17
C HIS A 74 6.30 7.72 4.96
N LEU A 75 5.54 8.17 3.95
CA LEU A 75 6.10 8.85 2.78
C LEU A 75 6.67 10.23 3.11
N GLY A 76 6.11 10.91 4.12
CA GLY A 76 6.57 12.20 4.62
C GLY A 76 7.87 12.18 5.46
N GLY A 77 8.58 11.06 5.51
CA GLY A 77 9.85 10.92 6.25
C GLY A 77 9.82 9.94 7.42
N GLY A 78 8.84 9.04 7.47
CA GLY A 78 8.84 7.90 8.40
C GLY A 78 9.82 6.79 8.00
N LEU A 79 9.78 5.65 8.70
CA LEU A 79 10.66 4.50 8.48
C LEU A 79 10.29 3.70 7.22
N SER A 80 10.42 4.31 6.04
CA SER A 80 10.10 3.68 4.75
C SER A 80 11.05 4.11 3.62
N VAL A 81 10.81 3.62 2.40
CA VAL A 81 11.45 4.14 1.18
C VAL A 81 11.03 5.60 1.01
N VAL A 82 12.01 6.47 0.84
CA VAL A 82 11.80 7.91 0.81
C VAL A 82 11.60 8.36 -0.65
N PRO A 83 10.53 9.11 -0.97
CA PRO A 83 10.39 9.72 -2.29
C PRO A 83 11.60 10.62 -2.66
N PRO A 84 11.93 10.78 -3.95
CA PRO A 84 11.20 10.29 -5.12
C PRO A 84 11.56 8.85 -5.50
N PHE A 85 10.59 8.08 -5.99
CA PHE A 85 10.78 6.75 -6.60
C PHE A 85 9.63 6.42 -7.57
N THR A 86 9.75 5.32 -8.31
CA THR A 86 8.69 4.82 -9.20
C THR A 86 7.96 3.64 -8.58
N LEU A 87 6.63 3.67 -8.58
CA LEU A 87 5.77 2.55 -8.21
C LEU A 87 5.01 2.08 -9.45
N ILE A 88 5.32 0.87 -9.90
CA ILE A 88 4.59 0.17 -10.96
C ILE A 88 3.49 -0.66 -10.32
N TRP A 89 2.24 -0.28 -10.55
CA TRP A 89 1.06 -0.96 -10.04
C TRP A 89 0.47 -1.83 -11.14
N HIS A 90 0.74 -3.12 -11.07
CA HIS A 90 0.22 -4.13 -11.99
C HIS A 90 -1.23 -4.46 -11.66
N ARG A 91 -2.09 -4.60 -12.68
CA ARG A 91 -3.50 -4.96 -12.53
C ARG A 91 -4.25 -3.98 -11.63
N ALA A 92 -3.94 -2.71 -11.84
CA ALA A 92 -4.54 -1.60 -11.11
C ALA A 92 -6.03 -1.46 -11.40
N ASP A 93 -6.51 -1.98 -12.53
CA ASP A 93 -7.93 -2.09 -12.89
C ASP A 93 -8.72 -2.96 -11.89
N ILE A 94 -8.17 -4.10 -11.49
CA ILE A 94 -8.78 -5.00 -10.49
C ILE A 94 -8.94 -4.27 -9.15
N ALA A 95 -7.85 -3.65 -8.69
CA ALA A 95 -7.83 -2.89 -7.44
C ALA A 95 -8.81 -1.70 -7.49
N ARG A 96 -8.82 -0.96 -8.60
CA ARG A 96 -9.73 0.17 -8.82
C ARG A 96 -11.19 -0.28 -8.75
N HIS A 97 -11.54 -1.36 -9.43
CA HIS A 97 -12.91 -1.88 -9.43
C HIS A 97 -13.33 -2.37 -8.03
N ALA A 98 -12.46 -3.14 -7.36
CA ALA A 98 -12.75 -3.66 -6.04
C ALA A 98 -12.95 -2.54 -4.99
N LEU A 99 -12.14 -1.48 -5.09
CA LEU A 99 -12.14 -0.35 -4.17
C LEU A 99 -13.12 0.77 -4.54
N ALA A 100 -13.82 0.70 -5.67
CA ALA A 100 -14.73 1.75 -6.13
C ALA A 100 -15.83 2.09 -5.10
N ARG A 101 -16.29 1.10 -4.33
CA ARG A 101 -17.31 1.25 -3.27
C ARG A 101 -16.75 1.59 -1.89
N HIS A 102 -15.43 1.65 -1.75
CA HIS A 102 -14.77 1.97 -0.50
C HIS A 102 -14.38 3.45 -0.52
N THR A 103 -14.88 4.24 0.42
CA THR A 103 -14.53 5.65 0.58
C THR A 103 -13.61 5.85 1.78
N VAL A 104 -12.98 7.01 1.86
CA VAL A 104 -12.27 7.45 3.08
C VAL A 104 -13.26 8.24 3.92
N ASP A 105 -13.31 8.00 5.23
CA ASP A 105 -14.38 8.52 6.11
C ASP A 105 -14.47 10.05 6.11
N HIS A 106 -13.34 10.75 5.87
CA HIS A 106 -13.27 12.21 5.77
C HIS A 106 -13.35 12.75 4.33
N ARG A 107 -13.46 11.89 3.31
CA ARG A 107 -13.60 12.25 1.88
C ARG A 107 -14.49 11.24 1.14
N PRO A 108 -15.83 11.35 1.28
CA PRO A 108 -16.76 10.40 0.70
C PRO A 108 -16.92 10.53 -0.83
N ASP A 109 -16.41 11.62 -1.43
CA ASP A 109 -16.50 11.92 -2.86
C ASP A 109 -15.46 11.21 -3.74
N ARG A 110 -14.54 10.47 -3.12
CA ARG A 110 -13.44 9.77 -3.79
C ARG A 110 -13.36 8.33 -3.34
N SER A 111 -13.03 7.45 -4.28
CA SER A 111 -12.74 6.06 -3.94
C SER A 111 -11.41 5.94 -3.19
N TYR A 112 -11.28 4.89 -2.39
CA TYR A 112 -10.07 4.59 -1.62
C TYR A 112 -8.85 4.45 -2.54
N PHE A 113 -9.04 3.89 -3.73
CA PHE A 113 -8.01 3.78 -4.77
C PHE A 113 -7.52 5.15 -5.23
N GLU A 114 -8.43 6.07 -5.56
CA GLU A 114 -8.08 7.41 -6.02
C GLU A 114 -7.34 8.21 -4.95
N VAL A 115 -7.77 8.10 -3.69
CA VAL A 115 -7.10 8.78 -2.58
C VAL A 115 -5.70 8.22 -2.37
N ALA A 116 -5.50 6.91 -2.47
CA ALA A 116 -4.18 6.30 -2.35
C ALA A 116 -3.21 6.74 -3.46
N VAL A 117 -3.65 6.71 -4.73
CA VAL A 117 -2.85 7.19 -5.87
C VAL A 117 -2.50 8.67 -5.72
N ARG A 118 -3.45 9.47 -5.22
CA ARG A 118 -3.24 10.90 -4.98
C ARG A 118 -2.15 11.13 -3.92
N ILE A 119 -2.24 10.47 -2.76
CA ILE A 119 -1.24 10.58 -1.69
C ILE A 119 0.16 10.23 -2.22
N LEU A 120 0.30 9.10 -2.93
CA LEU A 120 1.58 8.69 -3.51
C LEU A 120 2.17 9.80 -4.43
N ARG A 121 1.34 10.37 -5.30
CA ARG A 121 1.76 11.44 -6.23
C ARG A 121 2.07 12.75 -5.52
N GLU A 122 1.30 13.13 -4.50
CA GLU A 122 1.52 14.34 -3.68
C GLU A 122 2.89 14.28 -2.98
N HIS A 123 3.35 13.09 -2.59
CA HIS A 123 4.69 12.85 -2.04
C HIS A 123 5.80 12.70 -3.10
N GLY A 124 5.52 12.87 -4.39
CA GLY A 124 6.53 12.78 -5.45
C GLY A 124 6.84 11.37 -5.93
N VAL A 125 5.97 10.39 -5.63
CA VAL A 125 6.06 9.04 -6.22
C VAL A 125 5.50 9.05 -7.64
N THR A 126 6.28 8.55 -8.58
CA THR A 126 5.79 8.30 -9.95
C THR A 126 4.99 7.01 -9.98
N VAL A 127 3.66 7.13 -10.05
CA VAL A 127 2.75 5.97 -10.09
C VAL A 127 2.39 5.61 -11.53
N VAL A 128 2.83 4.44 -11.98
CA VAL A 128 2.50 3.85 -13.28
C VAL A 128 1.43 2.79 -13.06
N LEU A 129 0.25 2.99 -13.65
CA LEU A 129 -0.88 2.06 -13.53
C LEU A 129 -0.92 1.16 -14.77
N GLN A 130 -0.87 -0.15 -14.58
CA GLN A 130 -0.91 -1.18 -15.63
C GLN A 130 -2.07 -2.15 -15.40
#